data_AF-A0A849E2E6-F1
#
_entry.id   AF-A0A849E2E6-F1
#
_cell.length_a   1.000
_cell.length_b   1.000
_cell.length_c   1.000
_cell.angle_alpha   90.00
_cell.angle_beta   90.00
_cell.angle_gamma   90.00
#
_symmetry.space_group_name_H-M   'P 1'
#
loop_
_entity.id
_entity.type
_entity.pdbx_description
1 polymer ?
#
loop_
_entity_poly.entity_id
_entity_poly.type
_entity_poly.pdbx_seq_one_letter_code
_entity_poly.pdbx_strand_id
1 'polypeptide(L)'
;MIFAEAHIQADIESTSSDPIVIDDAGIDIIGEDIYPPLIPEKHDKQEAYVEALVEWIQEDPFQPLYHRQPHGNPVSGWDERLLATFWPKPRSSYMVISHLADPLLYRCNLLAKALYDGKTWDHEDEVLAVKTCTEIFMLYGLPQRVFTADDVKNVFIASVMEKVDSRAKMNSGWTKVAAYASAFLEDIEGGVPQVSWNSRVSASIVSRLDFLLVEAGHKSPKKLFPGIGIVEAWGGTRPREFSLKWPNAYRNWDAQHAASHFVVKIRDHLNNTVDEHGNKRYPEMPKAGKKSGLWTIRGIQQVLSADGY
;
A
#
# COMPACT_ATOMS: atom_id res chain seq x y z
N MET A 1 -22.18 7.19 8.59
CA MET A 1 -21.60 8.52 8.28
C MET A 1 -20.26 8.37 7.54
N ILE A 2 -19.25 7.68 8.10
CA ILE A 2 -17.92 7.50 7.48
C ILE A 2 -17.95 6.85 6.07
N PHE A 3 -18.79 5.83 5.85
CA PHE A 3 -18.85 5.12 4.56
C PHE A 3 -19.35 5.98 3.38
N ALA A 4 -20.34 6.83 3.60
CA ALA A 4 -20.85 7.74 2.56
C ALA A 4 -19.81 8.80 2.19
N GLU A 5 -19.02 9.25 3.16
CA GLU A 5 -17.97 10.24 2.95
C GLU A 5 -16.72 9.66 2.29
N ALA A 6 -16.39 8.38 2.55
CA ALA A 6 -15.31 7.70 1.85
C ALA A 6 -15.62 7.58 0.34
N HIS A 7 -16.88 7.31 0.00
CA HIS A 7 -17.35 7.31 -1.38
C HIS A 7 -17.27 8.71 -2.00
N ILE A 8 -17.72 9.76 -1.30
CA ILE A 8 -17.61 11.15 -1.77
C ILE A 8 -16.15 11.57 -1.96
N GLN A 9 -15.23 11.16 -1.09
CA GLN A 9 -13.81 11.50 -1.25
C GLN A 9 -13.18 10.77 -2.45
N ALA A 10 -13.67 9.57 -2.78
CA ALA A 10 -13.32 8.88 -4.02
C ALA A 10 -14.04 9.46 -5.26
N ASP A 11 -15.23 10.05 -5.08
CA ASP A 11 -16.07 10.63 -6.16
C ASP A 11 -15.76 12.10 -6.47
N ILE A 12 -15.21 12.88 -5.52
CA ILE A 12 -14.59 14.18 -5.83
C ILE A 12 -13.44 13.98 -6.84
N GLU A 13 -12.90 12.76 -6.94
CA GLU A 13 -11.93 12.34 -7.96
C GLU A 13 -12.61 11.81 -9.26
N SER A 14 -13.95 11.85 -9.43
CA SER A 14 -14.66 11.14 -10.54
C SER A 14 -15.82 11.86 -11.27
N THR A 15 -16.03 13.18 -11.16
CA THR A 15 -17.22 13.80 -11.79
C THR A 15 -17.17 14.10 -13.30
N SER A 16 -16.11 13.73 -14.03
CA SER A 16 -16.03 14.00 -15.47
C SER A 16 -15.84 12.74 -16.31
N SER A 17 -16.72 12.53 -17.30
CA SER A 17 -16.54 11.57 -18.40
C SER A 17 -15.60 12.05 -19.49
N ASP A 18 -15.11 13.29 -19.39
CA ASP A 18 -14.16 13.88 -20.32
C ASP A 18 -12.75 13.95 -19.70
N PRO A 19 -11.68 13.73 -20.49
CA PRO A 19 -10.33 14.02 -20.03
C PRO A 19 -10.24 15.51 -19.71
N ILE A 20 -10.13 15.83 -18.42
CA ILE A 20 -9.82 17.19 -18.00
C ILE A 20 -8.37 17.43 -18.38
N VAL A 21 -8.15 18.18 -19.45
CA VAL A 21 -6.86 18.84 -19.68
C VAL A 21 -6.73 19.90 -18.59
N ILE A 22 -5.91 19.62 -17.58
CA ILE A 22 -5.57 20.60 -16.55
C ILE A 22 -4.31 21.33 -17.01
N ASP A 23 -4.48 22.63 -17.19
CA ASP A 23 -3.48 23.66 -17.41
C ASP A 23 -2.50 23.72 -16.20
N ASP A 24 -1.21 23.43 -16.45
CA ASP A 24 0.05 23.74 -15.72
C ASP A 24 0.08 23.96 -14.18
N ALA A 25 -0.91 23.49 -13.42
CA ALA A 25 -0.93 23.61 -11.97
C ALA A 25 -0.20 22.44 -11.29
N GLY A 26 1.12 22.54 -11.23
CA GLY A 26 1.98 21.89 -10.22
C GLY A 26 2.24 20.40 -10.42
N ILE A 27 3.42 20.08 -10.98
CA ILE A 27 3.97 18.72 -10.95
C ILE A 27 4.49 18.47 -9.53
N ASP A 28 3.85 17.57 -8.78
CA ASP A 28 4.33 17.17 -7.44
C ASP A 28 5.45 16.12 -7.59
N ILE A 29 6.70 16.58 -7.51
CA ILE A 29 7.88 15.72 -7.36
C ILE A 29 8.06 15.44 -5.86
N ILE A 30 7.96 14.18 -5.45
CA ILE A 30 8.39 13.78 -4.10
C ILE A 30 9.90 13.97 -4.02
N GLY A 31 10.37 14.78 -3.07
CA GLY A 31 11.79 14.97 -2.80
C GLY A 31 12.46 16.21 -3.41
N GLU A 32 11.72 17.24 -3.87
CA GLU A 32 12.37 18.49 -4.30
C GLU A 32 13.15 19.17 -3.17
N ASP A 33 12.72 18.97 -1.92
CA ASP A 33 13.28 19.68 -0.77
C ASP A 33 14.46 18.95 -0.09
N ILE A 34 14.58 17.62 -0.26
CA ILE A 34 15.63 16.83 0.40
C ILE A 34 16.17 15.73 -0.52
N TYR A 35 17.47 15.82 -0.80
CA TYR A 35 18.24 14.75 -1.45
C TYR A 35 18.30 13.53 -0.54
N PRO A 36 18.08 12.29 -1.06
CA PRO A 36 18.09 11.10 -0.24
C PRO A 36 19.38 10.95 0.56
N PRO A 37 19.31 10.47 1.82
CA PRO A 37 20.47 10.36 2.69
C PRO A 37 21.48 9.30 2.22
N LEU A 38 21.03 8.36 1.38
CA LEU A 38 21.83 7.28 0.83
C LEU A 38 21.49 7.08 -0.65
N ILE A 39 22.52 7.04 -1.49
CA ILE A 39 22.41 6.62 -2.90
C ILE A 39 23.15 5.29 -3.05
N PRO A 40 22.45 4.19 -3.42
CA PRO A 40 23.10 2.93 -3.73
C PRO A 40 24.03 3.04 -4.95
N GLU A 41 25.01 2.15 -5.06
CA GLU A 41 25.82 2.03 -6.25
C GLU A 41 25.09 1.20 -7.34
N LYS A 42 25.47 1.40 -8.60
CA LYS A 42 24.91 0.70 -9.77
C LYS A 42 24.94 -0.84 -9.67
N HIS A 43 25.93 -1.35 -8.96
CA HIS A 43 26.20 -2.78 -8.83
C HIS A 43 25.62 -3.39 -7.56
N ASP A 44 25.02 -2.56 -6.71
CA ASP A 44 24.37 -3.02 -5.51
C ASP A 44 23.13 -3.87 -5.82
N LYS A 45 22.80 -4.71 -4.85
CA LYS A 45 21.60 -5.55 -4.91
C LYS A 45 20.38 -4.76 -4.47
N GLN A 46 19.21 -5.35 -4.69
CA GLN A 46 17.92 -4.76 -4.35
C GLN A 46 17.84 -4.31 -2.87
N GLU A 47 18.51 -5.01 -1.96
CA GLU A 47 18.53 -4.72 -0.53
C GLU A 47 19.08 -3.32 -0.21
N ALA A 48 20.11 -2.85 -0.93
CA ALA A 48 20.65 -1.50 -0.74
C ALA A 48 19.64 -0.41 -1.13
N TYR A 49 18.82 -0.67 -2.16
CA TYR A 49 17.76 0.24 -2.57
C TYR A 49 16.56 0.21 -1.61
N VAL A 50 16.29 -0.93 -0.96
CA VAL A 50 15.31 -1.01 0.14
C VAL A 50 15.79 -0.15 1.30
N GLU A 51 17.05 -0.29 1.72
CA GLU A 51 17.63 0.53 2.78
C GLU A 51 17.56 2.01 2.45
N ALA A 52 18.02 2.41 1.26
CA ALA A 52 17.98 3.81 0.82
C ALA A 52 16.56 4.38 0.78
N LEU A 53 15.57 3.60 0.32
CA LEU A 53 14.16 4.01 0.32
C LEU A 53 13.61 4.15 1.74
N VAL A 54 13.93 3.22 2.65
CA VAL A 54 13.47 3.27 4.04
C VAL A 54 14.07 4.46 4.77
N GLU A 55 15.37 4.69 4.59
CA GLU A 55 16.08 5.82 5.19
C GLU A 55 15.56 7.14 4.64
N TRP A 56 15.29 7.21 3.34
CA TRP A 56 14.70 8.41 2.76
C TRP A 56 13.33 8.71 3.35
N ILE A 57 12.43 7.72 3.48
CA ILE A 57 11.11 7.93 4.11
C ILE A 57 11.25 8.30 5.60
N GLN A 58 12.27 7.77 6.28
CA GLN A 58 12.55 8.09 7.68
C GLN A 58 12.90 9.57 7.87
N GLU A 59 13.76 10.13 7.02
CA GLU A 59 14.28 11.50 7.15
C GLU A 59 13.40 12.56 6.49
N ASP A 60 12.79 12.23 5.35
CA ASP A 60 11.96 13.13 4.55
C ASP A 60 10.79 13.69 5.41
N PRO A 61 10.60 15.02 5.48
CA PRO A 61 9.42 15.62 6.08
C PRO A 61 8.15 15.27 5.30
N PHE A 62 7.11 14.91 6.03
CA PHE A 62 5.79 14.61 5.50
C PHE A 62 4.78 15.63 5.98
N GLN A 63 4.12 16.29 5.03
CA GLN A 63 2.97 17.12 5.32
C GLN A 63 1.68 16.38 4.93
N PRO A 64 0.84 15.96 5.89
CA PRO A 64 -0.46 15.40 5.57
C PRO A 64 -1.31 16.42 4.79
N LEU A 65 -1.99 15.97 3.74
CA LEU A 65 -2.86 16.79 2.90
C LEU A 65 -4.33 16.38 3.03
N TYR A 66 -5.23 17.34 3.19
CA TYR A 66 -6.68 17.14 3.09
C TYR A 66 -7.25 18.10 2.04
N HIS A 67 -7.88 17.56 0.99
CA HIS A 67 -8.32 18.34 -0.18
C HIS A 67 -7.22 19.24 -0.77
N ARG A 68 -6.00 18.68 -0.93
CA ARG A 68 -4.81 19.39 -1.44
C ARG A 68 -4.37 20.59 -0.59
N GLN A 69 -4.77 20.63 0.68
CA GLN A 69 -4.35 21.66 1.64
C GLN A 69 -3.58 21.00 2.79
N PRO A 70 -2.49 21.63 3.28
CA PRO A 70 -1.78 21.17 4.47
C PRO A 70 -2.71 20.96 5.67
N HIS A 71 -2.56 19.83 6.34
CA HIS A 71 -3.27 19.48 7.55
C HIS A 71 -2.31 19.06 8.65
N GLY A 72 -2.37 19.75 9.79
CA GLY A 72 -1.44 19.53 10.90
C GLY A 72 -0.02 20.03 10.58
N ASN A 73 0.93 19.70 11.45
CA ASN A 73 2.34 20.04 11.25
C ASN A 73 3.03 18.97 10.38
N PRO A 74 4.12 19.33 9.67
CA PRO A 74 5.01 18.35 9.10
C PRO A 74 5.56 17.40 10.17
N VAL A 75 5.72 16.13 9.80
CA VAL A 75 6.30 15.08 10.65
C VAL A 75 7.39 14.34 9.90
N SER A 76 8.36 13.77 10.61
CA SER A 76 9.39 12.89 10.04
C SER A 76 9.41 11.59 10.81
N GLY A 77 9.88 10.51 10.17
CA GLY A 77 9.90 9.18 10.74
C GLY A 77 8.68 8.33 10.37
N TRP A 78 8.90 7.03 10.25
CA TRP A 78 7.85 6.08 9.85
C TRP A 78 6.67 6.05 10.82
N ASP A 79 6.94 6.08 12.12
CA ASP A 79 5.95 6.03 13.20
C ASP A 79 5.07 7.29 13.25
N GLU A 80 5.68 8.48 13.19
CA GLU A 80 4.95 9.74 13.18
C GLU A 80 4.15 9.92 11.89
N ARG A 81 4.70 9.51 10.73
CA ARG A 81 3.94 9.45 9.46
C ARG A 81 2.71 8.53 9.58
N LEU A 82 2.84 7.38 10.26
CA LEU A 82 1.71 6.49 10.51
C LEU A 82 0.65 7.15 11.41
N LEU A 83 1.07 7.82 12.49
CA LEU A 83 0.17 8.52 13.41
C LEU A 83 -0.55 9.70 12.76
N ALA A 84 0.12 10.38 11.83
CA ALA A 84 -0.44 11.48 11.05
C ALA A 84 -1.41 11.01 9.94
N THR A 85 -1.42 9.71 9.62
CA THR A 85 -2.32 9.16 8.60
C THR A 85 -3.79 9.26 9.02
N PHE A 86 -4.65 9.66 8.09
CA PHE A 86 -6.09 9.66 8.25
C PHE A 86 -6.81 9.28 6.95
N TRP A 87 -8.05 8.82 7.06
CA TRP A 87 -8.90 8.44 5.94
C TRP A 87 -10.37 8.29 6.38
N PRO A 88 -11.34 8.81 5.61
CA PRO A 88 -11.18 9.68 4.45
C PRO A 88 -10.87 11.14 4.82
N LYS A 89 -10.87 11.47 6.11
CA LYS A 89 -10.82 12.83 6.65
C LYS A 89 -10.06 12.86 7.97
N PRO A 90 -9.50 14.01 8.39
CA PRO A 90 -8.65 14.10 9.57
C PRO A 90 -9.20 13.53 10.87
N ARG A 91 -10.51 13.69 11.13
CA ARG A 91 -11.17 13.13 12.32
C ARG A 91 -11.21 11.59 12.35
N SER A 92 -10.93 10.94 11.22
CA SER A 92 -10.82 9.49 11.08
C SER A 92 -9.34 9.12 11.00
N SER A 93 -8.64 9.28 12.13
CA SER A 93 -7.21 8.99 12.23
C SER A 93 -6.90 7.51 11.99
N TYR A 94 -5.63 7.19 11.81
CA TYR A 94 -5.10 5.82 11.73
C TYR A 94 -5.68 4.90 12.81
N MET A 95 -5.83 5.39 14.04
CA MET A 95 -6.35 4.62 15.17
C MET A 95 -7.82 4.24 14.98
N VAL A 96 -8.62 5.19 14.50
CA VAL A 96 -10.04 4.96 14.19
C VAL A 96 -10.18 3.96 13.04
N ILE A 97 -9.38 4.12 11.98
CA ILE A 97 -9.39 3.21 10.83
C ILE A 97 -8.98 1.80 11.24
N SER A 98 -7.94 1.68 12.07
CA SER A 98 -7.47 0.40 12.58
C SER A 98 -8.58 -0.31 13.35
N HIS A 99 -9.26 0.40 14.25
CA HIS A 99 -10.39 -0.17 15.00
C HIS A 99 -11.56 -0.61 14.11
N LEU A 100 -11.89 0.18 13.08
CA LEU A 100 -12.92 -0.18 12.09
C LEU A 100 -12.51 -1.38 11.23
N ALA A 101 -11.21 -1.56 11.02
CA ALA A 101 -10.66 -2.65 10.22
C ALA A 101 -10.57 -3.98 11.00
N ASP A 102 -10.44 -3.96 12.32
CA ASP A 102 -10.21 -5.17 13.13
C ASP A 102 -11.26 -6.27 12.92
N PRO A 103 -12.59 -5.99 12.92
CA PRO A 103 -13.58 -7.03 12.67
C PRO A 103 -13.51 -7.60 11.25
N LEU A 104 -13.11 -6.78 10.27
CA LEU A 104 -12.96 -7.21 8.88
C LEU A 104 -11.73 -8.11 8.72
N LEU A 105 -10.62 -7.76 9.38
CA LEU A 105 -9.44 -8.62 9.44
C LEU A 105 -9.75 -9.96 10.10
N TYR A 106 -10.47 -9.96 11.21
CA TYR A 106 -10.86 -11.19 11.88
C TYR A 106 -11.63 -12.12 10.95
N ARG A 107 -12.66 -11.61 10.26
CA ARG A 107 -13.46 -12.39 9.29
C ARG A 107 -12.62 -12.87 8.10
N CYS A 108 -11.81 -11.99 7.52
CA CYS A 108 -10.90 -12.36 6.42
C CYS A 108 -9.93 -13.47 6.85
N ASN A 109 -9.35 -13.39 8.04
CA ASN A 109 -8.42 -14.38 8.55
C ASN A 109 -9.10 -15.75 8.74
N LEU A 110 -10.33 -15.79 9.27
CA LEU A 110 -11.09 -17.05 9.38
C LEU A 110 -11.31 -17.70 8.02
N LEU A 111 -11.84 -16.93 7.07
CA LEU A 111 -12.17 -17.38 5.73
C LEU A 111 -10.92 -17.80 4.94
N ALA A 112 -9.84 -17.02 5.04
CA ALA A 112 -8.59 -17.27 4.34
C ALA A 112 -7.83 -18.48 4.90
N LYS A 113 -7.77 -18.65 6.22
CA LYS A 113 -7.16 -19.84 6.85
C LYS A 113 -7.90 -21.11 6.44
N ALA A 114 -9.23 -21.09 6.35
CA ALA A 114 -9.98 -22.24 5.87
C ALA A 114 -9.52 -22.67 4.45
N LEU A 115 -9.37 -21.73 3.52
CA LEU A 115 -8.86 -22.04 2.17
C LEU A 115 -7.39 -22.47 2.17
N TYR A 116 -6.56 -21.84 3.00
CA TYR A 116 -5.14 -22.18 3.14
C TYR A 116 -4.95 -23.61 3.65
N ASP A 117 -5.79 -24.03 4.60
CA ASP A 117 -5.82 -25.40 5.15
C ASP A 117 -6.48 -26.42 4.20
N GLY A 118 -6.82 -26.03 2.97
CA GLY A 118 -7.43 -26.90 1.96
C GLY A 118 -8.91 -27.21 2.18
N LYS A 119 -9.61 -26.46 3.04
CA LYS A 119 -11.06 -26.60 3.25
C LYS A 119 -11.83 -25.83 2.18
N THR A 120 -13.07 -26.26 1.97
CA THR A 120 -14.04 -25.54 1.13
C THR A 120 -14.94 -24.68 2.00
N TRP A 121 -15.25 -23.48 1.53
CA TRP A 121 -16.30 -22.66 2.10
C TRP A 121 -17.66 -23.34 1.95
N ASP A 122 -18.47 -23.26 3.00
CA ASP A 122 -19.90 -23.55 2.93
C ASP A 122 -20.71 -22.29 2.57
N HIS A 123 -22.04 -22.41 2.58
CA HIS A 123 -22.91 -21.29 2.25
C HIS A 123 -22.79 -20.11 3.22
N GLU A 124 -22.55 -20.36 4.51
CA GLU A 124 -22.40 -19.29 5.50
C GLU A 124 -21.09 -18.54 5.31
N ASP A 125 -20.01 -19.27 5.02
CA ASP A 125 -18.71 -18.71 4.65
C ASP A 125 -18.82 -17.83 3.39
N GLU A 126 -19.52 -18.30 2.35
CA GLU A 126 -19.74 -17.56 1.10
C GLU A 126 -20.48 -16.24 1.34
N VAL A 127 -21.55 -16.26 2.13
CA VAL A 127 -22.31 -15.06 2.51
C VAL A 127 -21.45 -14.11 3.33
N LEU A 128 -20.68 -14.63 4.29
CA LEU A 128 -19.77 -13.83 5.12
C LEU A 128 -18.66 -13.21 4.28
N ALA A 129 -18.12 -13.93 3.30
CA ALA A 129 -17.06 -13.46 2.41
C ALA A 129 -17.53 -12.27 1.55
N VAL A 130 -18.70 -12.39 0.92
CA VAL A 130 -19.29 -11.31 0.12
C VAL A 130 -19.59 -10.08 0.97
N LYS A 131 -20.18 -10.27 2.16
CA LYS A 131 -20.45 -9.18 3.11
C LYS A 131 -19.17 -8.48 3.55
N THR A 132 -18.14 -9.26 3.93
CA THR A 132 -16.86 -8.72 4.41
C THR A 132 -16.16 -7.92 3.32
N CYS A 133 -16.13 -8.41 2.08
CA CYS A 133 -15.56 -7.66 0.95
C CYS A 133 -16.33 -6.37 0.69
N THR A 134 -17.66 -6.41 0.76
CA THR A 134 -18.50 -5.21 0.61
C THR A 134 -18.17 -4.16 1.68
N GLU A 135 -18.00 -4.58 2.94
CA GLU A 135 -17.62 -3.70 4.04
C GLU A 135 -16.20 -3.12 3.88
N ILE A 136 -15.24 -3.91 3.36
CA ILE A 136 -13.89 -3.44 3.00
C ILE A 136 -13.98 -2.36 1.91
N PHE A 137 -14.74 -2.59 0.84
CA PHE A 137 -14.92 -1.61 -0.23
C PHE A 137 -15.55 -0.32 0.29
N MET A 138 -16.56 -0.41 1.15
CA MET A 138 -17.19 0.77 1.75
C MET A 138 -16.22 1.54 2.66
N LEU A 139 -15.42 0.85 3.48
CA LEU A 139 -14.45 1.48 4.38
C LEU A 139 -13.45 2.37 3.61
N TYR A 140 -13.05 1.92 2.43
CA TYR A 140 -12.06 2.62 1.60
C TYR A 140 -12.65 3.45 0.47
N GLY A 141 -13.98 3.53 0.33
CA GLY A 141 -14.62 4.31 -0.74
C GLY A 141 -14.39 3.73 -2.14
N LEU A 142 -14.29 2.39 -2.25
CA LEU A 142 -13.95 1.69 -3.50
C LEU A 142 -15.09 0.75 -3.95
N PRO A 143 -16.32 1.24 -4.15
CA PRO A 143 -17.44 0.38 -4.51
C PRO A 143 -17.17 -0.39 -5.80
N GLN A 144 -17.56 -1.65 -5.81
CA GLN A 144 -17.38 -2.54 -6.93
C GLN A 144 -18.72 -2.82 -7.61
N ARG A 145 -18.68 -3.13 -8.91
CA ARG A 145 -19.81 -3.78 -9.59
C ARG A 145 -20.13 -5.09 -8.87
N VAL A 146 -21.38 -5.55 -9.01
CA VAL A 146 -21.86 -6.81 -8.43
C VAL A 146 -20.84 -7.94 -8.63
N PHE A 147 -20.58 -8.67 -7.55
CA PHE A 147 -19.64 -9.79 -7.50
C PHE A 147 -20.23 -10.94 -6.68
N THR A 148 -19.67 -12.12 -6.89
CA THR A 148 -20.13 -13.38 -6.31
C THR A 148 -19.16 -13.89 -5.24
N ALA A 149 -19.54 -14.93 -4.51
CA ALA A 149 -18.63 -15.59 -3.57
C ALA A 149 -17.43 -16.23 -4.29
N ASP A 150 -17.61 -16.77 -5.50
CA ASP A 150 -16.51 -17.30 -6.32
C ASP A 150 -15.49 -16.23 -6.70
N ASP A 151 -15.94 -15.02 -7.03
CA ASP A 151 -15.04 -13.89 -7.29
C ASP A 151 -14.15 -13.61 -6.07
N VAL A 152 -14.75 -13.59 -4.88
CA VAL A 152 -14.05 -13.37 -3.61
C VAL A 152 -13.07 -14.50 -3.33
N LYS A 153 -13.52 -15.75 -3.49
CA LYS A 153 -12.71 -16.94 -3.28
C LYS A 153 -11.48 -16.96 -4.19
N ASN A 154 -11.64 -16.62 -5.46
CA ASN A 154 -10.51 -16.54 -6.40
C ASN A 154 -9.48 -15.49 -5.98
N VAL A 155 -9.91 -14.33 -5.48
CA VAL A 155 -9.00 -13.30 -4.95
C VAL A 155 -8.29 -13.77 -3.68
N PHE A 156 -9.01 -14.43 -2.77
CA PHE A 156 -8.41 -15.00 -1.56
C PHE A 156 -7.34 -16.04 -1.93
N ILE A 157 -7.66 -16.99 -2.82
CA ILE A 157 -6.70 -18.01 -3.28
C ILE A 157 -5.49 -17.36 -3.95
N ALA A 158 -5.70 -16.40 -4.86
CA ALA A 158 -4.61 -15.72 -5.54
C ALA A 158 -3.67 -15.03 -4.54
N SER A 159 -4.25 -14.33 -3.55
CA SER A 159 -3.48 -13.58 -2.54
C SER A 159 -2.75 -14.45 -1.51
N VAL A 160 -3.36 -15.55 -1.07
CA VAL A 160 -2.84 -16.36 0.05
C VAL A 160 -1.92 -17.49 -0.46
N MET A 161 -2.18 -18.02 -1.66
CA MET A 161 -1.36 -19.07 -2.27
C MET A 161 -0.37 -18.54 -3.31
N GLU A 162 -0.33 -17.22 -3.53
CA GLU A 162 0.47 -16.55 -4.57
C GLU A 162 0.29 -17.15 -5.98
N LYS A 163 -0.93 -17.63 -6.27
CA LYS A 163 -1.26 -18.23 -7.56
C LYS A 163 -1.91 -17.21 -8.47
N VAL A 164 -1.27 -16.91 -9.59
CA VAL A 164 -1.85 -16.08 -10.63
C VAL A 164 -3.05 -16.80 -11.24
N ASP A 165 -4.25 -16.25 -11.04
CA ASP A 165 -5.49 -16.74 -11.62
C ASP A 165 -6.18 -15.61 -12.38
N SER A 166 -6.40 -15.79 -13.68
CA SER A 166 -7.10 -14.80 -14.52
C SER A 166 -8.56 -14.58 -14.11
N ARG A 167 -9.15 -15.48 -13.31
CA ARG A 167 -10.50 -15.34 -12.75
C ARG A 167 -10.53 -14.50 -11.47
N ALA A 168 -9.38 -14.31 -10.82
CA ALA A 168 -9.30 -13.47 -9.64
C ALA A 168 -9.40 -11.99 -10.04
N LYS A 169 -10.49 -11.34 -9.62
CA LYS A 169 -10.74 -9.93 -9.92
C LYS A 169 -9.58 -9.05 -9.44
N MET A 170 -9.22 -8.06 -10.24
CA MET A 170 -8.13 -7.15 -9.89
C MET A 170 -8.45 -5.69 -10.25
N ASN A 171 -8.27 -4.82 -9.25
CA ASN A 171 -8.15 -3.36 -9.29
C ASN A 171 -7.79 -2.88 -7.87
N SER A 172 -7.66 -1.58 -7.63
CA SER A 172 -7.31 -1.01 -6.32
C SER A 172 -8.23 -1.43 -5.16
N GLY A 173 -9.49 -1.77 -5.44
CA GLY A 173 -10.42 -2.33 -4.44
C GLY A 173 -10.05 -3.77 -4.11
N TRP A 174 -9.90 -4.62 -5.12
CA TRP A 174 -9.57 -6.04 -4.92
C TRP A 174 -8.18 -6.25 -4.32
N THR A 175 -7.21 -5.37 -4.55
CA THR A 175 -5.92 -5.40 -3.84
C THR A 175 -6.07 -5.12 -2.33
N LYS A 176 -7.08 -4.35 -1.90
CA LYS A 176 -7.41 -4.19 -0.47
C LYS A 176 -7.96 -5.49 0.10
N VAL A 177 -8.82 -6.19 -0.64
CA VAL A 177 -9.33 -7.51 -0.22
C VAL A 177 -8.17 -8.51 -0.10
N ALA A 178 -7.28 -8.55 -1.09
CA ALA A 178 -6.07 -9.39 -1.06
C ALA A 178 -5.21 -9.11 0.19
N ALA A 179 -4.98 -7.83 0.51
CA ALA A 179 -4.22 -7.42 1.69
C ALA A 179 -4.89 -7.85 3.01
N TYR A 180 -6.22 -7.84 3.08
CA TYR A 180 -6.94 -8.33 4.26
C TYR A 180 -6.94 -9.86 4.36
N ALA A 181 -7.13 -10.56 3.24
CA ALA A 181 -7.18 -12.03 3.19
C ALA A 181 -5.84 -12.67 3.57
N SER A 182 -4.73 -12.06 3.16
CA SER A 182 -3.37 -12.55 3.42
C SER A 182 -2.75 -12.04 4.72
N ALA A 183 -3.46 -11.19 5.50
CA ALA A 183 -2.90 -10.56 6.68
C ALA A 183 -2.41 -11.57 7.75
N PHE A 184 -3.05 -12.73 7.87
CA PHE A 184 -2.61 -13.77 8.82
C PHE A 184 -1.26 -14.41 8.46
N LEU A 185 -0.77 -14.24 7.22
CA LEU A 185 0.55 -14.73 6.82
C LEU A 185 1.68 -13.98 7.54
N GLU A 186 1.38 -12.86 8.22
CA GLU A 186 2.34 -12.09 9.02
C GLU A 186 2.91 -12.94 10.18
N ASP A 187 2.10 -13.89 10.67
CA ASP A 187 2.46 -14.80 11.76
C ASP A 187 2.99 -16.16 11.27
N ILE A 188 3.25 -16.31 9.96
CA ILE A 188 3.75 -17.55 9.35
C ILE A 188 5.17 -17.33 8.83
N GLU A 189 6.09 -18.21 9.22
CA GLU A 189 7.46 -18.18 8.73
C GLU A 189 7.49 -18.32 7.20
N GLY A 190 8.15 -17.39 6.52
CA GLY A 190 8.18 -17.31 5.05
C GLY A 190 6.86 -16.85 4.41
N GLY A 191 5.85 -16.46 5.21
CA GLY A 191 4.60 -15.92 4.72
C GLY A 191 4.77 -14.54 4.06
N VAL A 192 3.97 -14.28 3.03
CA VAL A 192 4.00 -13.02 2.25
C VAL A 192 2.63 -12.34 2.34
N PRO A 193 2.36 -11.57 3.41
CA PRO A 193 1.15 -10.76 3.48
C PRO A 193 1.17 -9.75 2.34
N GLN A 194 0.04 -9.60 1.66
CA GLN A 194 -0.06 -8.74 0.49
C GLN A 194 -0.21 -7.28 0.91
N VAL A 195 0.50 -6.39 0.20
CA VAL A 195 0.25 -4.95 0.24
C VAL A 195 -0.84 -4.62 -0.77
N SER A 196 -1.74 -3.69 -0.50
CA SER A 196 -2.65 -3.20 -1.54
C SER A 196 -1.89 -2.34 -2.56
N TRP A 197 -1.40 -2.94 -3.65
CA TRP A 197 -0.69 -2.22 -4.72
C TRP A 197 -1.65 -1.36 -5.55
N ASN A 198 -1.98 -0.20 -5.00
CA ASN A 198 -2.81 0.82 -5.62
C ASN A 198 -1.97 2.03 -6.05
N SER A 199 -2.62 3.04 -6.62
CA SER A 199 -1.92 4.23 -7.14
C SER A 199 -1.11 4.98 -6.10
N ARG A 200 -1.57 5.07 -4.84
CA ARG A 200 -0.85 5.81 -3.79
C ARG A 200 0.40 5.07 -3.33
N VAL A 201 0.26 3.77 -3.05
CA VAL A 201 1.40 2.93 -2.63
C VAL A 201 2.42 2.82 -3.77
N SER A 202 1.95 2.62 -5.00
CA SER A 202 2.79 2.59 -6.19
C SER A 202 3.52 3.91 -6.40
N ALA A 203 2.84 5.06 -6.29
CA ALA A 203 3.47 6.36 -6.42
C ALA A 203 4.57 6.59 -5.38
N SER A 204 4.29 6.35 -4.10
CA SER A 204 5.25 6.52 -2.99
C SER A 204 6.54 5.73 -3.16
N ILE A 205 6.43 4.48 -3.64
CA ILE A 205 7.59 3.60 -3.87
C ILE A 205 8.27 3.91 -5.20
N VAL A 206 7.52 3.95 -6.30
CA VAL A 206 8.10 4.03 -7.65
C VAL A 206 8.78 5.38 -7.87
N SER A 207 8.27 6.49 -7.34
CA SER A 207 8.93 7.79 -7.47
C SER A 207 10.32 7.80 -6.83
N ARG A 208 10.44 7.26 -5.60
CA ARG A 208 11.71 7.19 -4.89
C ARG A 208 12.67 6.20 -5.54
N LEU A 209 12.18 5.04 -5.96
CA LEU A 209 13.01 4.07 -6.68
C LEU A 209 13.48 4.61 -8.04
N ASP A 210 12.64 5.36 -8.76
CA ASP A 210 13.01 5.98 -10.03
C ASP A 210 14.21 6.91 -9.83
N PHE A 211 14.11 7.82 -8.84
CA PHE A 211 15.19 8.73 -8.48
C PHE A 211 16.47 7.97 -8.10
N LEU A 212 16.40 7.04 -7.14
CA LEU A 212 17.55 6.28 -6.65
C LEU A 212 18.24 5.51 -7.78
N LEU A 213 17.47 4.91 -8.70
CA LEU A 213 18.00 4.19 -9.84
C LEU A 213 18.70 5.13 -10.84
N VAL A 214 18.14 6.31 -11.10
CA VAL A 214 18.74 7.30 -12.00
C VAL A 214 20.06 7.80 -11.43
N GLU A 215 20.08 8.18 -10.15
CA GLU A 215 21.30 8.66 -9.47
C GLU A 215 22.39 7.57 -9.44
N ALA A 216 22.01 6.31 -9.22
CA ALA A 216 22.92 5.17 -9.33
C ALA A 216 23.34 4.84 -10.78
N GLY A 217 22.83 5.54 -11.79
CA GLY A 217 23.21 5.38 -13.19
C GLY A 217 22.56 4.20 -13.92
N HIS A 218 21.41 3.74 -13.44
CA HIS A 218 20.56 2.78 -14.16
C HIS A 218 19.78 3.45 -15.30
N LYS A 219 19.48 2.65 -16.34
CA LYS A 219 18.67 3.08 -17.49
C LYS A 219 17.31 2.36 -17.57
N SER A 220 17.06 1.43 -16.64
CA SER A 220 15.84 0.64 -16.60
C SER A 220 15.68 -0.04 -15.24
N PRO A 221 14.44 -0.11 -14.69
CA PRO A 221 14.18 -0.78 -13.42
C PRO A 221 14.13 -2.32 -13.54
N LYS A 222 13.92 -2.87 -14.74
CA LYS A 222 13.51 -4.27 -14.96
C LYS A 222 14.43 -5.33 -14.34
N LYS A 223 15.74 -5.06 -14.26
CA LYS A 223 16.72 -6.02 -13.74
C LYS A 223 16.69 -6.11 -12.21
N LEU A 224 16.54 -4.97 -11.54
CA LEU A 224 16.55 -4.89 -10.08
C LEU A 224 15.16 -5.06 -9.47
N PHE A 225 14.13 -4.60 -10.18
CA PHE A 225 12.74 -4.61 -9.73
C PHE A 225 11.82 -5.27 -10.77
N PRO A 226 12.00 -6.57 -11.04
CA PRO A 226 11.10 -7.28 -11.94
C PRO A 226 9.68 -7.29 -11.35
N GLY A 227 8.69 -6.93 -12.16
CA GLY A 227 7.27 -6.92 -11.76
C GLY A 227 6.80 -5.67 -11.01
N ILE A 228 7.70 -4.85 -10.46
CA ILE A 228 7.31 -3.56 -9.87
C ILE A 228 6.97 -2.57 -10.99
N GLY A 229 5.87 -1.84 -10.83
CA GLY A 229 5.40 -0.90 -11.84
C GLY A 229 4.39 0.11 -11.32
N ILE A 230 4.00 1.01 -12.22
CA ILE A 230 3.10 2.13 -11.93
C ILE A 230 1.65 1.65 -11.96
N VAL A 231 0.87 2.10 -10.97
CA VAL A 231 -0.59 2.06 -10.99
C VAL A 231 -1.09 3.49 -11.11
N GLU A 232 -1.63 3.87 -12.26
CA GLU A 232 -2.14 5.22 -12.47
C GLU A 232 -3.43 5.44 -11.66
N ALA A 233 -3.61 6.67 -11.14
CA ALA A 233 -4.87 7.07 -10.53
C ALA A 233 -5.94 7.26 -11.62
N TRP A 234 -7.19 6.89 -11.30
CA TRP A 234 -8.32 7.20 -12.17
C TRP A 234 -8.53 8.72 -12.20
N GLY A 235 -8.75 9.28 -13.39
CA GLY A 235 -8.99 10.71 -13.60
C GLY A 235 -7.75 11.58 -13.82
N GLY A 236 -6.54 11.00 -13.93
CA GLY A 236 -5.33 11.77 -14.29
C GLY A 236 -4.96 12.88 -13.31
N THR A 237 -5.49 12.84 -12.08
CA THR A 237 -5.35 13.92 -11.08
C THR A 237 -3.96 13.97 -10.43
N ARG A 238 -3.04 13.10 -10.84
CA ARG A 238 -1.68 12.94 -10.28
C ARG A 238 -0.68 12.53 -11.38
N PRO A 239 -0.51 13.32 -12.46
CA PRO A 239 0.51 13.02 -13.44
C PRO A 239 1.88 13.17 -12.75
N ARG A 240 2.65 12.08 -12.72
CA ARG A 240 4.04 12.11 -12.26
C ARG A 240 4.91 11.75 -13.45
N GLU A 241 5.92 12.57 -13.69
CA GLU A 241 6.94 12.25 -14.68
C GLU A 241 7.96 11.30 -14.04
N PHE A 242 8.24 10.20 -14.74
CA PHE A 242 9.26 9.25 -14.35
C PHE A 242 10.40 9.32 -15.36
N SER A 243 11.63 9.34 -14.85
CA SER A 243 12.83 9.36 -15.68
C SER A 243 13.06 8.01 -16.37
N LEU A 244 12.67 6.90 -15.72
CA LEU A 244 12.77 5.57 -16.28
C LEU A 244 11.41 5.06 -16.78
N LYS A 245 11.47 4.15 -17.76
CA LYS A 245 10.27 3.46 -18.27
C LYS A 245 9.87 2.31 -17.36
N TRP A 246 8.99 2.61 -16.40
CA TRP A 246 8.35 1.61 -15.55
C TRP A 246 7.22 0.88 -16.28
N PRO A 247 7.00 -0.43 -16.01
CA PRO A 247 5.87 -1.15 -16.58
C PRO A 247 4.55 -0.70 -15.93
N ASN A 248 3.44 -0.91 -16.64
CA ASN A 248 2.10 -0.75 -16.07
C ASN A 248 1.78 -1.96 -15.18
N ALA A 249 1.51 -1.71 -13.90
CA ALA A 249 1.16 -2.71 -12.89
C ALA A 249 -0.36 -2.79 -12.60
N TYR A 250 -1.17 -1.96 -13.26
CA TYR A 250 -2.61 -1.95 -13.03
C TYR A 250 -3.26 -3.25 -13.51
N ARG A 251 -4.11 -3.83 -12.65
CA ARG A 251 -4.82 -5.10 -12.90
C ARG A 251 -3.90 -6.30 -13.16
N ASN A 252 -2.73 -6.33 -12.55
CA ASN A 252 -1.74 -7.38 -12.75
C ASN A 252 -1.38 -8.08 -11.43
N TRP A 253 -1.64 -9.40 -11.34
CA TRP A 253 -1.34 -10.22 -10.16
C TRP A 253 0.17 -10.45 -9.95
N ASP A 254 0.95 -10.62 -11.02
CA ASP A 254 2.41 -10.75 -10.90
C ASP A 254 3.02 -9.49 -10.28
N ALA A 255 2.53 -8.31 -10.70
CA ALA A 255 2.98 -7.05 -10.15
C ALA A 255 2.56 -6.85 -8.68
N GLN A 256 1.34 -7.26 -8.35
CA GLN A 256 0.81 -7.26 -6.98
C GLN A 256 1.63 -8.16 -6.04
N HIS A 257 2.00 -9.37 -6.48
CA HIS A 257 2.85 -10.28 -5.72
C HIS A 257 4.27 -9.71 -5.59
N ALA A 258 4.89 -9.29 -6.70
CA ALA A 258 6.22 -8.68 -6.69
C ALA A 258 6.32 -7.48 -5.74
N ALA A 259 5.31 -6.61 -5.75
CA ALA A 259 5.20 -5.50 -4.83
C ALA A 259 5.08 -5.93 -3.37
N SER A 260 4.31 -6.98 -3.09
CA SER A 260 4.16 -7.50 -1.73
C SER A 260 5.46 -8.09 -1.20
N HIS A 261 6.20 -8.84 -2.02
CA HIS A 261 7.56 -9.30 -1.68
C HIS A 261 8.51 -8.14 -1.42
N PHE A 262 8.44 -7.07 -2.22
CA PHE A 262 9.25 -5.88 -1.99
C PHE A 262 8.90 -5.17 -0.67
N VAL A 263 7.61 -5.04 -0.34
CA VAL A 263 7.17 -4.44 0.92
C VAL A 263 7.48 -5.33 2.13
N VAL A 264 7.54 -6.66 1.97
CA VAL A 264 8.11 -7.57 2.98
C VAL A 264 9.56 -7.24 3.28
N LYS A 265 10.39 -6.93 2.26
CA LYS A 265 11.77 -6.49 2.50
C LYS A 265 11.85 -5.17 3.28
N ILE A 266 10.96 -4.21 2.99
CA ILE A 266 10.83 -2.96 3.76
C ILE A 266 10.50 -3.27 5.22
N ARG A 267 9.50 -4.14 5.46
CA ARG A 267 9.09 -4.57 6.80
C ARG A 267 10.25 -5.18 7.57
N ASP A 268 10.94 -6.13 6.95
CA ASP A 268 12.02 -6.85 7.59
C ASP A 268 13.20 -5.91 7.89
N HIS A 269 13.50 -4.97 7.00
CA HIS A 269 14.50 -3.92 7.26
C HIS A 269 14.11 -3.02 8.44
N LEU A 270 12.86 -2.55 8.50
CA LEU A 270 12.35 -1.74 9.62
C LEU A 270 12.43 -2.48 10.96
N ASN A 271 12.18 -3.79 10.96
CA ASN A 271 12.11 -4.57 12.19
C ASN A 271 13.47 -5.08 12.69
N ASN A 272 14.44 -5.32 11.79
CA ASN A 272 15.67 -6.04 12.11
C ASN A 272 16.94 -5.18 12.09
N THR A 273 16.90 -3.98 11.51
CA THR A 273 18.09 -3.13 11.43
C THR A 273 18.43 -2.53 12.78
N VAL A 274 19.71 -2.65 13.16
CA VAL A 274 20.28 -2.10 14.38
C VAL A 274 21.36 -1.05 14.08
N ASP A 275 21.55 -0.12 15.00
CA ASP A 275 22.64 0.86 14.97
C ASP A 275 23.99 0.25 15.36
N GLU A 276 25.05 1.06 15.36
CA GLU A 276 26.41 0.65 15.75
C GLU A 276 26.53 0.18 17.21
N HIS A 277 25.53 0.45 18.04
CA HIS A 277 25.44 0.05 19.44
C HIS A 277 24.53 -1.16 19.65
N GLY A 278 23.95 -1.71 18.59
CA GLY A 278 23.03 -2.85 18.64
C GLY A 278 21.60 -2.49 19.06
N ASN A 279 21.23 -1.21 19.14
CA ASN A 279 19.84 -0.79 19.37
C ASN A 279 19.07 -0.81 18.06
N LYS A 280 17.74 -1.00 18.12
CA LYS A 280 16.89 -0.86 16.92
C LYS A 280 17.09 0.52 16.30
N ARG A 281 17.40 0.57 15.01
CA ARG A 281 17.60 1.82 14.27
C ARG A 281 16.30 2.59 14.06
N TYR A 282 15.21 1.86 13.77
CA TYR A 282 13.91 2.46 13.45
C TYR A 282 12.94 2.36 14.62
N PRO A 283 12.05 3.36 14.81
CA PRO A 283 11.03 3.31 15.84
C PRO A 283 10.04 2.17 15.58
N GLU A 284 9.49 1.63 16.67
CA GLU A 284 8.49 0.57 16.58
C GLU A 284 7.15 1.11 16.04
N MET A 285 6.40 0.26 15.34
CA MET A 285 5.11 0.61 14.77
C MET A 285 4.10 0.95 15.87
N PRO A 286 3.48 2.15 15.84
CA PRO A 286 2.41 2.52 16.75
C PRO A 286 1.17 1.61 16.64
N LYS A 287 0.62 1.20 17.78
CA LYS A 287 -0.58 0.36 17.91
C LYS A 287 -1.66 1.04 18.77
N ALA A 288 -2.87 0.52 18.69
CA ALA A 288 -3.99 0.93 19.52
C ALA A 288 -3.64 0.93 21.03
N GLY A 289 -4.03 2.00 21.74
CA GLY A 289 -3.88 2.09 23.20
C GLY A 289 -2.48 2.42 23.72
N LYS A 290 -1.71 3.26 23.00
CA LYS A 290 -0.31 3.66 23.36
C LYS A 290 0.68 2.49 23.43
N LYS A 291 0.40 1.41 22.72
CA LYS A 291 1.32 0.28 22.55
C LYS A 291 2.14 0.47 21.29
N SER A 292 3.28 -0.19 21.19
CA SER A 292 4.08 -0.31 19.99
C SER A 292 4.35 -1.78 19.68
N GLY A 293 4.92 -2.08 18.51
CA GLY A 293 5.47 -3.40 18.22
C GLY A 293 6.08 -3.47 16.83
N LEU A 294 6.30 -4.69 16.34
CA LEU A 294 6.85 -4.90 15.00
C LEU A 294 5.96 -4.26 13.92
N TRP A 295 6.63 -3.70 12.91
CA TRP A 295 6.02 -3.25 11.67
C TRP A 295 5.37 -4.43 10.96
N THR A 296 4.16 -4.18 10.47
CA THR A 296 3.37 -5.13 9.66
C THR A 296 3.20 -4.56 8.26
N ILE A 297 2.86 -5.40 7.29
CA ILE A 297 2.59 -4.94 5.92
C ILE A 297 1.44 -3.91 5.90
N ARG A 298 0.43 -4.06 6.78
CA ARG A 298 -0.66 -3.09 6.89
C ARG A 298 -0.20 -1.73 7.42
N GLY A 299 0.67 -1.70 8.43
CA GLY A 299 1.22 -0.45 8.95
C GLY A 299 2.01 0.31 7.88
N ILE A 300 2.90 -0.39 7.18
CA ILE A 300 3.69 0.15 6.07
C ILE A 300 2.77 0.64 4.95
N GLN A 301 1.74 -0.14 4.58
CA GLN A 301 0.77 0.26 3.58
C GLN A 301 0.07 1.58 3.92
N GLN A 302 -0.25 1.84 5.20
CA GLN A 302 -0.89 3.10 5.59
C GLN A 302 0.06 4.29 5.39
N VAL A 303 1.32 4.16 5.81
CA VAL A 303 2.36 5.18 5.57
C VAL A 303 2.49 5.47 4.07
N LEU A 304 2.71 4.44 3.26
CA LEU A 304 2.89 4.58 1.81
C LEU A 304 1.62 5.11 1.10
N SER A 305 0.43 4.75 1.60
CA SER A 305 -0.83 5.27 1.05
C SER A 305 -1.05 6.74 1.39
N ALA A 306 -0.57 7.21 2.53
CA ALA A 306 -0.65 8.62 2.95
C ALA A 306 0.42 9.47 2.25
N ASP A 307 1.61 8.91 2.06
CA ASP A 307 2.74 9.57 1.41
C ASP A 307 2.54 9.71 -0.11
N GLY A 308 1.87 8.76 -0.75
CA GLY A 308 1.49 8.89 -2.16
C GLY A 308 0.32 9.84 -2.43
N TYR A 309 -0.13 10.63 -1.44
CA TYR A 309 -1.29 11.52 -1.60
C TYR A 309 -1.00 12.67 -2.54
#